data_AF-A0A538U982-F1
#
_entry.id   AF-A0A538U982-F1
#
_cell.length_a   1.000
_cell.length_b   1.000
_cell.length_c   1.000
_cell.angle_alpha   90.00
_cell.angle_beta   90.00
_cell.angle_gamma   90.00
#
_symmetry.space_group_name_H-M   'P 1'
#
loop_
_entity.id
_entity.type
_entity.pdbx_description
1 polymer ?
#
loop_
_entity_poly.entity_id
_entity_poly.type
_entity_poly.pdbx_seq_one_letter_code
_entity_poly.pdbx_strand_id
1 'polypeptide(L)'
;MNGSRGLVIATAAAFIVGCAVGLIGGLLFVHFVAPRLHGRPEFGMARGPGPGRPGGRERLLTEMDQTLSLTPDQHQRVLADLDRARHEQVAVRESVHVWIERELNPDQRERWKQMEERFARARRARWSRGAMPDSR
;
A
#
# COMPACT_ATOMS: atom_id res chain seq x y z
N MET A 1 -29.25 -28.79 27.90
CA MET A 1 -27.83 -28.46 27.59
C MET A 1 -27.75 -27.28 26.60
N ASN A 2 -28.26 -26.09 26.96
CA ASN A 2 -28.33 -24.92 26.05
C ASN A 2 -27.44 -23.74 26.47
N GLY A 3 -26.81 -23.79 27.66
CA GLY A 3 -26.02 -22.66 28.19
C GLY A 3 -24.69 -22.42 27.46
N SER A 4 -24.06 -23.47 26.94
CA SER A 4 -22.76 -23.37 26.25
C SER A 4 -22.86 -22.67 24.90
N ARG A 5 -23.97 -22.83 24.16
CA ARG A 5 -24.19 -22.14 22.89
C ARG A 5 -24.46 -20.65 23.07
N GLY A 6 -25.23 -20.28 24.11
CA GLY A 6 -25.48 -18.88 24.45
C GLY A 6 -24.22 -18.13 24.85
N LEU A 7 -23.34 -18.79 25.62
CA LEU A 7 -22.05 -18.22 26.01
C LEU A 7 -21.16 -17.95 24.79
N VAL A 8 -21.01 -18.92 23.87
CA VAL A 8 -20.16 -18.77 22.67
C VAL A 8 -20.65 -17.63 21.77
N ILE A 9 -21.97 -17.49 21.59
CA ILE A 9 -22.53 -16.40 20.78
C ILE A 9 -22.29 -15.05 21.44
N ALA A 10 -22.45 -14.94 22.76
CA ALA A 10 -22.20 -13.71 23.50
C ALA A 10 -20.72 -13.27 23.40
N THR A 11 -19.78 -14.21 23.54
CA THR A 11 -18.35 -13.91 23.44
C THR A 11 -17.96 -13.49 22.02
N ALA A 12 -18.49 -14.16 21.00
CA ALA A 12 -18.25 -13.81 19.60
C ALA A 12 -18.82 -12.42 19.27
N ALA A 13 -20.03 -12.10 19.73
CA ALA A 13 -20.65 -10.79 19.52
C ALA A 13 -19.86 -9.68 20.21
N ALA A 14 -19.44 -9.89 21.46
CA ALA A 14 -18.62 -8.91 22.20
C ALA A 14 -17.27 -8.65 21.51
N PHE A 15 -16.65 -9.69 20.94
CA PHE A 15 -15.40 -9.54 20.20
C PHE A 15 -15.59 -8.75 18.90
N ILE A 16 -16.64 -9.06 18.13
CA ILE A 16 -16.95 -8.35 16.88
C ILE A 16 -17.25 -6.88 17.15
N VAL A 17 -18.07 -6.58 18.17
CA VAL A 17 -18.41 -5.20 18.56
C VAL A 17 -17.18 -4.48 19.08
N GLY A 18 -16.35 -5.13 19.90
CA GLY A 18 -15.09 -4.57 20.39
C GLY A 18 -14.11 -4.23 19.26
N CYS A 19 -13.94 -5.12 18.29
CA CYS A 19 -13.10 -4.87 17.11
C CYS A 19 -13.66 -3.74 16.24
N ALA A 20 -14.97 -3.68 16.01
CA ALA A 20 -15.59 -2.62 15.23
C ALA A 20 -15.43 -1.25 15.90
N VAL A 21 -15.69 -1.16 17.21
CA VAL A 21 -15.54 0.09 17.99
C VAL A 21 -14.06 0.49 18.08
N GLY A 22 -13.15 -0.46 18.29
CA GLY A 22 -11.71 -0.22 18.31
C GLY A 22 -11.17 0.28 16.96
N LEU A 23 -11.63 -0.29 15.84
CA LEU A 23 -11.25 0.15 14.50
C LEU A 23 -11.77 1.56 14.19
N ILE A 24 -13.03 1.84 14.52
CA ILE A 24 -13.62 3.18 14.31
C ILE A 24 -12.91 4.20 15.20
N GLY A 25 -12.70 3.89 16.48
CA GLY A 25 -12.00 4.76 17.43
C GLY A 25 -10.55 5.02 17.00
N GLY A 26 -9.83 3.99 16.56
CA GLY A 26 -8.47 4.13 16.02
C GLY A 26 -8.42 4.97 14.75
N LEU A 27 -9.37 4.78 13.82
CA LEU A 27 -9.46 5.56 12.59
C LEU A 27 -9.72 7.04 12.89
N LEU A 28 -10.63 7.34 13.81
CA LEU A 28 -10.92 8.71 14.25
C LEU A 28 -9.71 9.34 14.96
N PHE A 29 -8.99 8.58 15.78
CA PHE A 29 -7.77 9.06 16.44
C PHE A 29 -6.66 9.41 15.44
N VAL A 30 -6.43 8.56 14.44
CA VAL A 30 -5.49 8.83 13.35
C VAL A 30 -5.94 10.04 12.52
N HIS A 31 -7.23 10.21 12.32
CA HIS A 31 -7.74 11.30 11.48
C HIS A 31 -7.74 12.66 12.20
N PHE A 32 -8.06 12.71 13.50
CA PHE A 32 -8.28 13.97 14.23
C PHE A 32 -7.14 14.36 15.19
N VAL A 33 -6.40 13.39 15.74
CA VAL A 33 -5.40 13.65 16.79
C VAL A 33 -3.97 13.51 16.26
N ALA A 34 -3.68 12.49 15.45
CA ALA A 34 -2.35 12.28 14.89
C ALA A 34 -1.80 13.45 14.03
N PRO A 35 -2.60 14.25 13.29
CA PRO A 35 -2.07 15.36 12.50
C PRO A 35 -1.48 16.52 13.32
N ARG A 36 -1.79 16.61 14.62
CA ARG A 36 -1.36 17.73 15.49
C ARG A 36 -0.15 17.44 16.37
N LEU A 37 0.22 16.17 16.57
CA LEU A 37 1.32 15.79 17.46
C LEU A 37 2.53 15.19 16.74
N HIS A 38 2.35 14.68 15.52
CA HIS A 38 3.44 14.16 14.70
C HIS A 38 3.35 14.84 13.34
N GLY A 39 4.42 15.50 12.92
CA GLY A 39 4.59 15.90 11.52
C GLY A 39 4.32 14.68 10.65
N ARG A 40 3.17 14.70 9.96
CA ARG A 40 2.68 13.72 8.97
C ARG A 40 3.35 12.33 9.02
N PRO A 41 2.68 11.30 9.55
CA PRO A 41 2.95 9.96 9.06
C PRO A 41 2.49 9.91 7.61
N GLU A 42 3.45 9.84 6.68
CA GLU A 42 3.24 9.75 5.23
C GLU A 42 2.71 8.36 4.82
N PHE A 43 1.74 7.82 5.55
CA PHE A 43 0.99 6.63 5.13
C PHE A 43 -0.11 7.08 4.16
N GLY A 44 0.24 7.13 2.88
CA GLY A 44 -0.76 7.23 1.81
C GLY A 44 -0.85 8.58 1.11
N MET A 45 0.27 9.08 0.59
CA MET A 45 0.27 9.60 -0.79
C MET A 45 1.66 9.37 -1.35
N ALA A 46 1.74 8.58 -2.41
CA ALA A 46 2.92 8.46 -3.24
C ALA A 46 3.32 9.85 -3.78
N ARG A 47 4.13 10.59 -3.01
CA ARG A 47 5.02 11.60 -3.54
C ARG A 47 5.95 10.82 -4.45
N GLY A 48 5.68 10.94 -5.75
CA GLY A 48 6.22 10.03 -6.75
C GLY A 48 7.75 9.98 -6.73
N PRO A 49 8.32 8.96 -7.38
CA PRO A 49 9.76 8.70 -7.34
C PRO A 49 10.48 9.97 -7.77
N GLY A 50 11.14 10.61 -6.80
CA GLY A 50 12.09 11.67 -7.07
C GLY A 50 13.34 11.05 -7.70
N PRO A 51 13.99 11.75 -8.62
CA PRO A 51 15.23 11.27 -9.23
C PRO A 51 16.34 11.26 -8.20
N GLY A 52 17.15 10.21 -8.19
CA GLY A 52 18.32 10.13 -7.33
C GLY A 52 18.08 9.59 -5.93
N ARG A 53 16.89 9.09 -5.59
CA ARG A 53 16.71 8.22 -4.42
C ARG A 53 16.75 6.75 -4.87
N PRO A 54 17.56 5.88 -4.23
CA PRO A 54 17.44 4.44 -4.45
C PRO A 54 15.97 4.06 -4.35
N GLY A 55 15.50 3.21 -5.27
CA GLY A 55 14.08 2.86 -5.37
C GLY A 55 13.53 2.52 -3.99
N GLY A 56 12.24 2.78 -3.72
CA GLY A 56 11.68 2.61 -2.37
C GLY A 56 12.04 1.26 -1.71
N ARG A 57 12.24 0.21 -2.53
CA ARG A 57 12.81 -1.09 -2.15
C ARG A 57 14.26 -1.02 -1.66
N GLU A 58 15.17 -0.49 -2.48
CA GLU A 58 16.60 -0.36 -2.14
C GLU A 58 16.77 0.52 -0.92
N ARG A 59 15.99 1.60 -0.81
CA ARG A 59 16.03 2.46 0.37
C ARG A 59 15.52 1.76 1.63
N LEU A 60 14.41 1.03 1.52
CA LEU A 60 13.88 0.22 2.62
C LEU A 60 14.89 -0.85 3.04
N LEU A 61 15.51 -1.54 2.09
CA LEU A 61 16.47 -2.60 2.36
C LEU A 61 17.75 -2.05 2.98
N THR A 62 18.29 -0.94 2.48
CA THR A 62 19.41 -0.23 3.10
C THR A 62 19.08 0.26 4.51
N GLU A 63 17.86 0.75 4.74
CA GLU A 63 17.43 1.20 6.07
C GLU A 63 17.26 0.03 7.04
N MET A 64 16.76 -1.12 6.56
CA MET A 64 16.68 -2.36 7.34
C MET A 64 18.08 -2.91 7.66
N ASP A 65 19.00 -2.91 6.71
CA ASP A 65 20.39 -3.32 6.93
C ASP A 65 21.05 -2.45 8.01
N GLN A 66 20.86 -1.12 7.94
CA GLN A 66 21.44 -0.19 8.90
C GLN A 66 20.79 -0.28 10.29
N THR A 67 19.47 -0.44 10.35
CA THR A 67 18.72 -0.41 11.61
C THR A 67 18.76 -1.75 12.34
N LEU A 68 18.70 -2.84 11.60
CA LEU A 68 18.59 -4.20 12.14
C LEU A 68 19.91 -4.98 12.05
N SER A 69 20.94 -4.43 11.40
CA SER A 69 22.24 -5.09 11.19
C SER A 69 22.06 -6.49 10.60
N LEU A 70 21.31 -6.58 9.50
CA LEU A 70 21.00 -7.86 8.86
C LEU A 70 22.29 -8.59 8.47
N THR A 71 22.33 -9.91 8.72
CA THR A 71 23.40 -10.75 8.16
C THR A 71 23.26 -10.88 6.65
N PRO A 72 24.33 -11.23 5.90
CA PRO A 72 24.25 -11.42 4.46
C PRO A 72 23.14 -12.41 4.04
N ASP A 73 22.96 -13.49 4.78
CA ASP A 73 21.91 -14.48 4.53
C ASP A 73 20.50 -13.95 4.83
N GLN A 74 20.35 -13.06 5.81
CA GLN A 74 19.07 -12.40 6.10
C GLN A 74 18.73 -11.38 5.02
N HIS A 75 19.71 -10.58 4.60
CA HIS A 75 19.56 -9.61 3.52
C HIS A 75 19.09 -10.29 2.22
N GLN A 76 19.70 -11.42 1.84
CA GLN A 76 19.28 -12.17 0.64
C GLN A 76 17.85 -12.71 0.75
N ARG A 77 17.44 -13.21 1.93
CA ARG A 77 16.07 -13.70 2.15
C ARG A 77 15.04 -12.59 2.05
N VAL A 78 15.29 -11.45 2.71
CA VAL A 78 14.42 -10.27 2.63
C VAL A 78 14.32 -9.76 1.20
N LEU A 79 15.43 -9.73 0.46
CA LEU A 79 15.44 -9.34 -0.95
C LEU A 79 14.53 -10.25 -1.80
N ALA A 80 14.59 -11.56 -1.58
CA ALA A 80 13.76 -12.55 -2.27
C ALA A 80 12.27 -12.42 -1.90
N ASP A 81 11.96 -12.16 -0.63
CA ASP A 81 10.58 -11.95 -0.16
C ASP A 81 9.99 -10.68 -0.76
N LEU A 82 10.77 -9.60 -0.87
CA LEU A 82 10.36 -8.37 -1.53
C LEU A 82 10.09 -8.58 -3.04
N ASP A 83 10.88 -9.42 -3.70
CA ASP A 83 10.63 -9.79 -5.11
C ASP A 83 9.35 -10.63 -5.26
N ARG A 84 9.13 -11.60 -4.37
CA ARG A 84 7.89 -12.39 -4.37
C ARG A 84 6.67 -11.51 -4.17
N ALA A 85 6.68 -10.66 -3.15
CA ALA A 85 5.58 -9.74 -2.87
C ALA A 85 5.27 -8.82 -4.06
N ARG A 86 6.29 -8.39 -4.81
CA ARG A 86 6.11 -7.59 -6.03
C ARG A 86 5.42 -8.39 -7.14
N HIS A 87 5.82 -9.63 -7.37
CA HIS A 87 5.17 -10.49 -8.38
C HIS A 87 3.70 -10.74 -8.03
N GLU A 88 3.41 -11.03 -6.77
CA GLU A 88 2.04 -11.21 -6.28
C GLU A 88 1.22 -9.93 -6.46
N GLN A 89 1.80 -8.76 -6.16
CA GLN A 89 1.12 -7.48 -6.37
C GLN A 89 0.80 -7.20 -7.84
N VAL A 90 1.68 -7.59 -8.77
CA VAL A 90 1.40 -7.49 -10.21
C VAL A 90 0.23 -8.39 -10.60
N ALA A 91 0.24 -9.65 -10.15
CA ALA A 91 -0.84 -10.60 -10.43
C ALA A 91 -2.19 -10.13 -9.88
N VAL A 92 -2.22 -9.58 -8.66
CA VAL A 92 -3.43 -8.99 -8.06
C VAL A 92 -3.89 -7.75 -8.83
N ARG A 93 -2.95 -6.91 -9.29
CA ARG A 93 -3.30 -5.73 -10.09
C ARG A 93 -3.94 -6.12 -11.43
N GLU A 94 -3.41 -7.15 -12.08
CA GLU A 94 -3.96 -7.67 -13.34
C GLU A 94 -5.34 -8.29 -13.14
N SER A 95 -5.54 -9.07 -12.07
CA SER A 95 -6.85 -9.65 -11.78
C SER A 95 -7.91 -8.58 -11.50
N VAL A 96 -7.59 -7.57 -10.69
CA VAL A 96 -8.48 -6.44 -10.41
C VAL A 96 -8.81 -5.67 -11.69
N HIS A 97 -7.83 -5.44 -12.57
CA HIS A 97 -8.07 -4.77 -13.84
C HIS A 97 -9.09 -5.55 -14.70
N VAL A 98 -8.93 -6.87 -14.83
CA VAL A 98 -9.88 -7.73 -15.56
C VAL A 98 -11.27 -7.71 -14.93
N TRP A 99 -11.37 -7.72 -13.59
CA TRP A 99 -12.66 -7.65 -12.91
C TRP A 99 -13.38 -6.32 -13.17
N ILE A 100 -12.65 -5.21 -13.12
CA ILE A 100 -13.19 -3.89 -13.43
C ILE A 100 -13.70 -3.88 -14.87
N GLU A 101 -12.91 -4.32 -15.85
CA GLU A 101 -13.33 -4.30 -17.26
C GLU A 101 -14.60 -5.10 -17.55
N ARG A 102 -14.84 -6.20 -16.80
CA ARG A 102 -16.05 -7.02 -16.95
C ARG A 102 -17.32 -6.31 -16.50
N GLU A 103 -17.23 -5.47 -15.47
CA GLU A 103 -18.37 -4.71 -14.94
C GLU A 103 -18.69 -3.45 -15.77
N LEU A 104 -17.75 -3.00 -16.60
CA LEU A 104 -17.91 -1.79 -17.40
C LEU A 104 -18.64 -2.07 -18.73
N ASN A 105 -19.60 -1.20 -19.04
CA ASN A 105 -20.21 -1.15 -20.36
C ASN A 105 -19.19 -0.64 -21.43
N PRO A 106 -19.48 -0.79 -22.73
CA PRO A 106 -18.54 -0.43 -23.79
C PRO A 106 -18.03 1.02 -23.72
N ASP A 107 -18.93 1.99 -23.47
CA ASP A 107 -18.57 3.41 -23.38
C ASP A 107 -17.72 3.71 -22.15
N GLN A 108 -17.97 3.02 -21.03
CA GLN A 108 -17.19 3.13 -19.80
C GLN A 108 -15.80 2.52 -19.95
N ARG A 109 -15.64 1.42 -20.70
CA ARG A 109 -14.32 0.83 -21.01
C ARG A 109 -13.45 1.79 -21.81
N GLU A 110 -14.05 2.51 -22.76
CA GLU A 110 -13.33 3.51 -23.54
C GLU A 110 -12.83 4.67 -22.66
N ARG A 111 -13.67 5.17 -21.76
CA ARG A 111 -13.27 6.18 -20.77
C ARG A 111 -12.22 5.67 -19.78
N TRP A 112 -12.31 4.41 -19.39
CA TRP A 112 -11.32 3.75 -18.53
C TRP A 112 -9.93 3.71 -19.19
N LYS A 113 -9.84 3.28 -20.46
CA LYS A 113 -8.59 3.28 -21.22
C LYS A 113 -7.98 4.67 -21.33
N GLN A 114 -8.78 5.67 -21.68
CA GLN A 114 -8.31 7.06 -21.75
C GLN A 114 -7.78 7.57 -20.41
N MET A 115 -8.43 7.16 -19.31
CA MET A 115 -7.99 7.49 -17.96
C MET A 115 -6.63 6.84 -17.64
N GLU A 116 -6.47 5.55 -17.94
CA GLU A 116 -5.21 4.82 -17.75
C GLU A 116 -4.06 5.39 -18.57
N GLU A 117 -4.31 5.77 -19.83
CA GLU A 117 -3.32 6.42 -20.68
C GLU A 117 -2.90 7.79 -20.14
N ARG A 118 -3.86 8.57 -19.62
CA ARG A 118 -3.56 9.85 -18.97
C ARG A 118 -2.69 9.64 -17.74
N PHE A 119 -2.99 8.64 -16.90
CA PHE A 119 -2.16 8.28 -15.75
C PHE A 119 -0.79 7.76 -16.16
N ALA A 120 -0.68 6.97 -17.22
CA ALA A 120 0.59 6.48 -17.75
C ALA A 120 1.45 7.63 -18.29
N ARG A 121 0.87 8.60 -19.00
CA ARG A 121 1.54 9.82 -19.45
C ARG A 121 1.99 10.69 -18.28
N ALA A 122 1.13 10.91 -17.28
CA ALA A 122 1.49 11.67 -16.08
C ALA A 122 2.64 11.01 -15.29
N ARG A 123 2.64 9.68 -15.19
CA ARG A 123 3.76 8.92 -14.59
C ARG A 123 5.05 9.11 -15.38
N ARG A 124 5.02 8.92 -16.71
CA ARG A 124 6.19 9.14 -17.58
C ARG A 124 6.72 10.57 -17.47
N ALA A 125 5.85 11.58 -17.51
CA ALA A 125 6.25 12.99 -17.38
C ALA A 125 6.84 13.31 -15.99
N ARG A 126 6.41 12.62 -14.93
CA ARG A 126 7.04 12.74 -13.60
C ARG A 126 8.44 12.12 -13.59
N TRP A 127 8.64 11.00 -14.28
CA TRP A 127 9.94 10.35 -14.41
C TRP A 127 10.92 11.20 -15.22
N SER A 128 10.47 11.77 -16.35
CA SER A 128 11.30 12.65 -17.18
C SER A 128 11.69 13.96 -16.48
N ARG A 129 10.79 14.55 -15.68
CA ARG A 129 11.12 15.73 -14.85
C ARG A 129 11.99 15.41 -13.64
N GLY A 130 12.03 14.14 -13.23
CA GLY A 130 13.03 13.68 -12.30
C GLY A 130 14.40 13.57 -12.96
N ALA A 131 14.51 12.90 -14.11
CA ALA A 131 15.80 12.47 -14.64
C ALA A 131 16.80 13.55 -15.12
N MET A 132 16.62 14.83 -14.78
CA MET A 132 17.63 15.88 -15.01
C MET A 132 18.50 16.06 -13.75
N PRO A 133 19.72 15.50 -13.71
CA PRO A 133 20.73 16.00 -12.78
C PRO A 133 21.13 17.39 -13.26
N ASP A 134 21.05 18.36 -12.35
CA ASP A 134 21.55 19.72 -12.55
C ASP A 134 23.07 19.63 -12.71
N SER A 135 23.54 19.55 -13.95
CA SER A 135 24.97 19.60 -14.28
C SER A 135 25.42 21.05 -14.20
N ARG A 136 25.89 21.44 -13.01
CA ARG A 136 26.78 22.58 -12.81
C ARG A 136 28.22 22.18 -13.02
#